data_AF-A0A537VYX2-F1
#
_entry.id   AF-A0A537VYX2-F1
#
_cell.length_a   1.000
_cell.length_b   1.000
_cell.length_c   1.000
_cell.angle_alpha   90.00
_cell.angle_beta   90.00
_cell.angle_gamma   90.00
#
_symmetry.space_group_name_H-M   'P 1'
#
loop_
_entity.id
_entity.type
_entity.pdbx_description
1 polymer ?
#
loop_
_entity_poly.entity_id
_entity_poly.type
_entity_poly.pdbx_seq_one_letter_code
_entity_poly.pdbx_strand_id
1 'polypeptide(L)'
;MAERRNRGFWLVAGSIGLACVLLIAAILYNAPMKETIGHAEDTLRAAQAAAQRIHDSGGSFGSADAAALAAADPSHTYRDSGSASTGLDDVSIATDPNSWAAAVQARPGACFYLHVMDGGGVFYGVGTVCTGSVAMHATDPRW
;
A
#
# COMPACT_ATOMS: atom_id res chain seq x y z
N MET A 1 -12.64 62.75 14.48
CA MET A 1 -11.99 61.63 15.20
C MET A 1 -11.92 60.47 14.22
N ALA A 2 -10.72 60.15 13.72
CA ALA A 2 -10.51 59.37 12.50
C ALA A 2 -10.45 57.86 12.78
N GLU A 3 -11.59 57.19 12.70
CA GLU A 3 -11.68 55.73 12.77
C GLU A 3 -11.51 55.11 11.37
N ARG A 4 -10.38 55.42 10.72
CA ARG A 4 -9.90 54.72 9.53
C ARG A 4 -8.45 54.32 9.77
N ARG A 5 -8.19 53.21 10.47
CA ARG A 5 -6.80 52.72 10.54
C ARG A 5 -6.54 51.22 10.46
N ASN A 6 -7.52 50.33 10.72
CA ASN A 6 -7.20 48.88 10.77
C ASN A 6 -8.02 47.99 9.82
N ARG A 7 -8.90 48.57 8.99
CA ARG A 7 -9.82 47.78 8.13
C ARG A 7 -9.07 46.94 7.07
N GLY A 8 -7.99 47.48 6.50
CA GLY A 8 -7.14 46.75 5.55
C GLY A 8 -6.35 45.61 6.21
N PHE A 9 -5.83 45.85 7.43
CA PHE A 9 -5.14 44.82 8.20
C PHE A 9 -6.06 43.65 8.57
N TRP A 10 -7.29 43.94 9.03
CA TRP A 10 -8.26 42.91 9.37
C TRP A 10 -8.77 42.11 8.16
N LEU A 11 -8.85 42.72 6.97
CA LEU A 11 -9.15 42.00 5.73
C LEU A 11 -8.04 41.01 5.37
N VAL A 12 -6.78 41.43 5.45
CA VAL A 12 -5.62 40.57 5.17
C VAL A 12 -5.52 39.44 6.21
N ALA A 13 -5.56 39.78 7.51
CA ALA A 13 -5.52 38.79 8.59
C ALA A 13 -6.68 37.79 8.51
N GLY A 14 -7.90 38.25 8.17
CA GLY A 14 -9.06 37.39 7.95
C GLY A 14 -8.89 36.45 6.76
N SER A 15 -8.35 36.95 5.64
CA SER A 15 -8.08 36.13 4.45
C SER A 15 -7.00 35.06 4.69
N ILE A 16 -5.93 35.42 5.41
CA ILE A 16 -4.86 34.48 5.79
C ILE A 16 -5.40 33.44 6.76
N GLY A 17 -6.17 33.85 7.77
CA GLY A 17 -6.80 32.92 8.72
C GLY A 17 -7.73 31.93 8.02
N LEU A 18 -8.56 32.39 7.09
CA LEU A 18 -9.42 31.52 6.28
C LEU A 18 -8.60 30.53 5.43
N ALA A 19 -7.54 31.00 4.77
CA ALA A 19 -6.66 30.15 3.97
C ALA A 19 -5.99 29.06 4.84
N CYS A 20 -5.51 29.41 6.04
CA CYS A 20 -4.95 28.44 6.98
C CYS A 20 -5.97 27.38 7.41
N VAL A 21 -7.20 27.79 7.73
CA VAL A 21 -8.27 26.85 8.12
C VAL A 21 -8.60 25.90 6.97
N LEU A 22 -8.72 26.41 5.74
CA LEU A 22 -8.96 25.58 4.56
C LEU A 22 -7.83 24.59 4.29
N LEU A 23 -6.57 25.01 4.46
CA LEU A 23 -5.40 24.12 4.33
C LEU A 23 -5.40 23.02 5.40
N ILE A 24 -5.68 23.35 6.66
CA ILE A 24 -5.76 22.36 7.74
C ILE A 24 -6.90 21.36 7.45
N ALA A 25 -8.07 21.84 7.04
CA ALA A 25 -9.18 20.98 6.66
C ALA A 25 -8.78 20.02 5.53
N ALA A 26 -8.17 20.52 4.46
CA ALA A 26 -7.70 19.69 3.36
C ALA A 26 -6.68 18.63 3.80
N ILE A 27 -5.74 18.97 4.69
CA ILE A 27 -4.76 18.03 5.23
C ILE A 27 -5.45 16.93 6.04
N LEU A 28 -6.39 17.29 6.93
CA LEU A 28 -7.10 16.32 7.76
C LEU A 28 -8.01 15.40 6.92
N TYR A 29 -8.64 15.92 5.87
CA TYR A 29 -9.42 15.10 4.93
C TYR A 29 -8.55 14.12 4.14
N ASN A 30 -7.29 14.45 3.87
CA ASN A 30 -6.40 13.63 3.04
C ASN A 30 -5.44 12.74 3.87
N ALA A 31 -5.32 12.99 5.18
CA ALA A 31 -4.54 12.18 6.13
C ALA A 31 -4.86 10.68 6.09
N PRO A 32 -6.13 10.22 6.07
CA PRO A 32 -6.43 8.79 6.05
C PRO A 32 -5.89 8.08 4.81
N MET A 33 -5.77 8.76 3.67
CA MET A 33 -5.20 8.14 2.46
C MET A 33 -3.70 7.86 2.61
N LYS A 34 -2.95 8.73 3.31
CA LYS A 34 -1.52 8.50 3.55
C LYS A 34 -1.30 7.31 4.49
N GLU A 35 -2.15 7.17 5.49
CA GLU A 35 -2.10 6.07 6.45
C GLU A 35 -2.38 4.72 5.76
N THR A 36 -3.43 4.64 4.93
CA THR A 36 -3.76 3.39 4.21
C THR A 36 -2.71 2.99 3.19
N ILE A 37 -2.06 3.96 2.53
CA ILE A 37 -1.00 3.67 1.55
C ILE A 37 0.24 3.15 2.28
N GLY A 38 0.67 3.85 3.33
CA GLY A 38 1.83 3.44 4.13
C GLY A 38 1.65 2.04 4.72
N HIS A 39 0.47 1.75 5.27
CA HIS A 39 0.18 0.42 5.83
C HIS A 39 0.18 -0.66 4.75
N ALA A 40 -0.45 -0.42 3.59
CA ALA A 40 -0.45 -1.41 2.51
C ALA A 40 0.98 -1.69 1.98
N GLU A 41 1.81 -0.65 1.85
CA GLU A 41 3.23 -0.82 1.50
C GLU A 41 3.99 -1.62 2.56
N ASP A 42 3.79 -1.31 3.84
CA ASP A 42 4.45 -1.99 4.96
C ASP A 42 4.04 -3.47 5.03
N THR A 43 2.75 -3.79 4.86
CA THR A 43 2.25 -5.16 4.77
C THR A 43 2.87 -5.90 3.59
N LEU A 44 2.93 -5.28 2.40
CA LEU A 44 3.55 -5.89 1.22
C LEU A 44 5.05 -6.12 1.42
N ARG A 45 5.77 -5.20 2.07
CA ARG A 45 7.19 -5.37 2.40
C ARG A 45 7.42 -6.48 3.43
N ALA A 46 6.55 -6.59 4.44
CA ALA A 46 6.61 -7.67 5.42
C ALA A 46 6.39 -9.04 4.75
N ALA A 47 5.37 -9.15 3.90
CA ALA A 47 5.07 -10.33 3.11
C ALA A 47 6.22 -10.69 2.17
N GLN A 48 6.82 -9.71 1.47
CA GLN A 48 8.01 -9.91 0.65
C GLN A 48 9.17 -10.48 1.45
N ALA A 49 9.46 -9.92 2.62
CA ALA A 49 10.55 -10.39 3.46
C ALA A 49 10.31 -11.84 3.92
N ALA A 50 9.07 -12.22 4.20
CA ALA A 50 8.69 -13.59 4.53
C ALA A 50 8.86 -14.53 3.33
N ALA A 51 8.37 -14.14 2.15
CA ALA A 51 8.53 -14.90 0.91
C ALA A 51 10.01 -15.10 0.55
N GLN A 52 10.85 -14.07 0.72
CA GLN A 52 12.30 -14.17 0.48
C GLN A 52 12.97 -15.14 1.44
N ARG A 53 12.62 -15.15 2.73
CA ARG A 53 13.16 -16.14 3.68
C ARG A 53 12.81 -17.57 3.28
N ILE A 54 11.58 -17.78 2.81
CA ILE A 54 11.13 -19.09 2.34
C ILE A 54 11.90 -19.49 1.07
N HIS A 55 12.02 -18.56 0.11
CA HIS A 55 12.83 -18.74 -1.09
C HIS A 55 14.28 -19.12 -0.76
N ASP A 56 14.93 -18.41 0.16
CA ASP A 56 16.32 -18.65 0.53
C ASP A 56 16.52 -20.01 1.21
N SER A 57 15.47 -20.53 1.88
CA SER A 57 15.49 -21.85 2.52
C SER A 57 15.12 -23.01 1.58
N GLY A 58 14.18 -22.78 0.66
CA GLY A 58 13.62 -23.81 -0.24
C GLY A 58 14.19 -23.78 -1.66
N GLY A 59 14.93 -22.72 -2.02
CA GLY A 59 15.50 -22.49 -3.34
C GLY A 59 14.50 -22.11 -4.43
N SER A 60 13.25 -21.79 -4.08
CA SER A 60 12.22 -21.40 -5.05
C SER A 60 11.06 -20.65 -4.40
N PHE A 61 10.50 -19.68 -5.13
CA PHE A 61 9.30 -18.94 -4.73
C PHE A 61 8.03 -19.81 -4.77
N GLY A 62 8.07 -20.94 -5.48
CA GLY A 62 6.97 -21.92 -5.47
C GLY A 62 6.67 -22.48 -4.08
N SER A 63 7.64 -22.44 -3.17
CA SER A 63 7.48 -22.88 -1.77
C SER A 63 6.92 -21.80 -0.83
N ALA A 64 6.88 -20.54 -1.28
CA ALA A 64 6.33 -19.40 -0.53
C ALA A 64 4.80 -19.30 -0.68
N ASP A 65 4.10 -20.40 -0.43
CA ASP A 65 2.64 -20.48 -0.48
C ASP A 65 1.98 -19.84 0.76
N ALA A 66 0.64 -19.77 0.76
CA ALA A 66 -0.12 -19.07 1.80
C ALA A 66 0.06 -19.71 3.18
N ALA A 67 0.21 -21.04 3.25
CA ALA A 67 0.42 -21.75 4.51
C ALA A 67 1.83 -21.51 5.05
N ALA A 68 2.85 -21.55 4.19
CA ALA A 68 4.23 -21.26 4.55
C ALA A 68 4.40 -19.80 5.02
N LEU A 69 3.76 -18.86 4.32
CA LEU A 69 3.74 -17.44 4.71
C LEU A 69 3.02 -17.23 6.04
N ALA A 70 1.85 -17.82 6.26
CA ALA A 70 1.14 -17.72 7.53
C ALA A 70 1.93 -18.32 8.71
N ALA A 71 2.76 -19.34 8.47
CA ALA A 71 3.65 -19.88 9.49
C ALA A 71 4.87 -18.96 9.75
N ALA A 72 5.41 -18.34 8.71
CA ALA A 72 6.57 -17.44 8.80
C ALA A 72 6.21 -16.02 9.30
N ASP A 73 4.95 -15.62 9.13
CA ASP A 73 4.39 -14.35 9.51
C ASP A 73 2.92 -14.51 9.93
N PRO A 74 2.66 -14.77 11.22
CA PRO A 74 1.31 -14.94 11.74
C PRO A 74 0.57 -13.61 11.94
N SER A 75 1.19 -12.46 11.64
CA SER A 75 0.57 -11.15 11.83
C SER A 75 -0.37 -10.75 10.70
N HIS A 76 -0.26 -11.40 9.54
CA HIS A 76 -1.10 -11.16 8.37
C HIS A 76 -1.86 -12.41 7.95
N THR A 77 -2.99 -12.20 7.28
CA THR A 77 -3.75 -13.29 6.64
C THR A 77 -3.26 -13.45 5.20
N TYR A 78 -2.98 -14.68 4.79
CA TYR A 78 -2.54 -14.99 3.43
C TYR A 78 -3.60 -15.80 2.70
N ARG A 79 -3.89 -15.41 1.45
CA ARG A 79 -4.86 -16.07 0.57
C ARG A 79 -4.20 -16.53 -0.72
N ASP A 80 -4.73 -17.60 -1.29
CA ASP A 80 -4.29 -18.09 -2.59
C ASP A 80 -4.59 -17.11 -3.74
N SER A 81 -3.96 -17.36 -4.88
CA SER A 81 -3.88 -16.45 -6.05
C SER A 81 -5.20 -16.03 -6.67
N GLY A 82 -6.26 -16.81 -6.49
CA GLY A 82 -7.61 -16.51 -6.97
C GLY A 82 -8.50 -15.80 -5.95
N SER A 83 -8.08 -15.72 -4.68
CA SER A 83 -8.88 -15.17 -3.60
C SER A 83 -8.45 -13.75 -3.27
N ALA A 84 -9.36 -12.79 -3.48
CA ALA A 84 -9.04 -11.37 -3.31
C ALA A 84 -8.74 -11.02 -1.85
N SER A 85 -7.73 -10.17 -1.65
CA SER A 85 -7.51 -9.45 -0.40
C SER A 85 -8.69 -8.51 -0.12
N THR A 86 -9.11 -8.46 1.14
CA THR A 86 -10.27 -7.69 1.62
C THR A 86 -9.92 -6.60 2.62
N GLY A 87 -8.64 -6.42 2.94
CA GLY A 87 -8.20 -5.42 3.90
C GLY A 87 -6.69 -5.24 3.93
N LEU A 88 -6.26 -4.35 4.83
CA LEU A 88 -4.88 -3.92 4.98
C LEU A 88 -3.96 -5.03 5.51
N ASP A 89 -4.47 -5.92 6.37
CA ASP A 89 -3.70 -7.05 6.93
C ASP A 89 -4.00 -8.39 6.22
N ASP A 90 -4.61 -8.32 5.04
CA ASP A 90 -5.05 -9.45 4.25
C ASP A 90 -4.33 -9.42 2.89
N VAL A 91 -3.57 -10.45 2.57
CA VAL A 91 -2.66 -10.50 1.43
C VAL A 91 -3.06 -11.64 0.51
N SER A 92 -3.41 -11.32 -0.73
CA SER A 92 -3.59 -12.34 -1.78
C SER A 92 -2.28 -12.56 -2.50
N ILE A 93 -1.79 -13.81 -2.54
CA ILE A 93 -0.47 -14.13 -3.08
C ILE A 93 -0.57 -15.04 -4.30
N ALA A 94 0.41 -14.94 -5.19
CA ALA A 94 0.64 -15.92 -6.24
C ALA A 94 2.10 -16.34 -6.21
N THR A 95 2.35 -17.60 -6.51
CA THR A 95 3.69 -18.20 -6.51
C THR A 95 3.93 -18.84 -7.87
N ASP A 96 5.14 -18.67 -8.36
CA ASP A 96 5.72 -19.40 -9.48
C ASP A 96 7.14 -19.82 -9.06
N PRO A 97 7.79 -20.78 -9.76
CA PRO A 97 9.13 -21.22 -9.38
C PRO A 97 10.17 -20.10 -9.31
N ASN A 98 10.03 -19.09 -10.20
CA ASN A 98 10.97 -18.00 -10.40
C ASN A 98 10.37 -16.63 -10.06
N SER A 99 9.17 -16.55 -9.51
CA SER A 99 8.56 -15.28 -9.14
C SER A 99 7.50 -15.45 -8.07
N TRP A 100 7.23 -14.37 -7.36
CA TRP A 100 6.23 -14.30 -6.32
C TRP A 100 5.54 -12.96 -6.41
N ALA A 101 4.22 -12.92 -6.23
CA ALA A 101 3.47 -11.69 -6.24
C ALA A 101 2.45 -11.64 -5.11
N ALA A 102 2.14 -10.42 -4.69
CA ALA A 102 1.16 -10.15 -3.65
C ALA A 102 0.30 -8.95 -3.99
N ALA A 103 -0.96 -9.01 -3.57
CA ALA A 103 -1.94 -7.94 -3.66
C ALA A 103 -2.55 -7.66 -2.29
N VAL A 104 -2.64 -6.37 -1.94
CA VAL A 104 -3.29 -5.89 -0.71
C VAL A 104 -4.33 -4.84 -1.05
N GLN A 105 -5.50 -4.95 -0.42
CA GLN A 105 -6.56 -3.96 -0.55
C GLN A 105 -6.37 -2.84 0.46
N ALA A 106 -5.99 -1.65 -0.02
CA ALA A 106 -5.89 -0.47 0.84
C ALA A 106 -7.27 0.13 1.16
N ARG A 107 -8.19 0.06 0.21
CA ARG A 107 -9.60 0.46 0.36
C ARG A 107 -10.45 -0.25 -0.70
N PRO A 108 -11.79 -0.28 -0.54
CA PRO A 108 -12.65 -0.85 -1.56
C PRO A 108 -12.37 -0.25 -2.95
N GLY A 109 -11.99 -1.11 -3.89
CA GLY A 109 -11.63 -0.72 -5.26
C GLY A 109 -10.24 -0.12 -5.46
N ALA A 110 -9.35 -0.15 -4.46
CA ALA A 110 -7.95 0.21 -4.64
C ALA A 110 -7.02 -0.85 -4.03
N CYS A 111 -6.26 -1.49 -4.92
CA CYS A 111 -5.33 -2.55 -4.60
C CYS A 111 -3.92 -2.10 -4.95
N PHE A 112 -2.97 -2.49 -4.11
CA PHE A 112 -1.54 -2.36 -4.37
C PHE A 112 -0.97 -3.73 -4.70
N TYR A 113 -0.07 -3.78 -5.66
CA TYR A 113 0.57 -4.98 -6.15
C TYR A 113 2.07 -4.91 -5.92
N LEU A 114 2.64 -6.05 -5.60
CA LEU A 114 4.07 -6.29 -5.53
C LEU A 114 4.37 -7.57 -6.32
N HIS A 115 5.39 -7.54 -7.15
CA HIS A 115 5.86 -8.69 -7.91
C HIS A 115 7.38 -8.77 -7.82
N VAL A 116 7.87 -9.91 -7.35
CA VAL A 116 9.27 -10.20 -7.13
C VAL A 116 9.68 -11.30 -8.10
N MET A 117 10.75 -11.06 -8.84
CA MET A 117 11.37 -12.04 -9.72
C MET A 117 12.63 -12.60 -9.05
N ASP A 118 12.86 -13.89 -9.27
CA ASP A 118 14.12 -14.53 -8.97
C ASP A 118 15.23 -13.85 -9.81
N GLY A 119 16.34 -13.51 -9.16
CA GLY A 119 17.36 -12.59 -9.68
C GLY A 119 17.20 -11.13 -9.25
N GLY A 120 16.22 -10.80 -8.40
CA GLY A 120 16.16 -9.53 -7.66
C GLY A 120 15.35 -8.41 -8.31
N GLY A 121 14.59 -8.69 -9.36
CA GLY A 121 13.63 -7.74 -9.93
C GLY A 121 12.46 -7.54 -8.98
N VAL A 122 12.11 -6.28 -8.67
CA VAL A 122 10.91 -5.96 -7.88
C VAL A 122 10.08 -4.96 -8.68
N PHE A 123 8.80 -5.26 -8.84
CA PHE A 123 7.84 -4.47 -9.58
C PHE A 123 6.62 -4.20 -8.73
N TYR A 124 5.98 -3.10 -9.04
CA TYR A 124 4.87 -2.53 -8.32
C TYR A 124 3.72 -2.29 -9.29
N GLY A 125 2.53 -2.15 -8.74
CA GLY A 125 1.36 -1.81 -9.53
C GLY A 125 0.19 -1.41 -8.65
N VAL A 126 -0.82 -0.84 -9.29
CA VAL A 126 -2.08 -0.47 -8.67
C VAL A 126 -3.24 -0.91 -9.55
N GLY A 127 -4.37 -1.24 -8.94
CA GLY A 127 -5.56 -1.63 -9.68
C GLY A 127 -6.78 -1.79 -8.80
N THR A 128 -7.80 -2.45 -9.35
CA THR A 128 -9.10 -2.65 -8.69
C THR A 128 -9.35 -4.10 -8.29
N VAL A 129 -8.56 -5.05 -8.81
CA VAL A 129 -8.69 -6.48 -8.54
C VAL A 129 -7.57 -6.91 -7.60
N CYS A 130 -7.89 -7.23 -6.35
CA CYS A 130 -6.89 -7.45 -5.30
C CYS A 130 -6.44 -8.92 -5.21
N THR A 131 -6.06 -9.52 -6.33
CA THR A 131 -5.63 -10.93 -6.36
C THR A 131 -4.14 -11.05 -6.69
N GLY A 132 -3.47 -12.05 -6.11
CA GLY A 132 -2.07 -12.35 -6.42
C GLY A 132 -1.85 -12.67 -7.91
N SER A 133 -2.84 -13.28 -8.56
CA SER A 133 -2.83 -13.52 -10.01
C SER A 133 -2.70 -12.24 -10.84
N VAL A 134 -3.37 -11.15 -10.46
CA VAL A 134 -3.22 -9.86 -11.14
C VAL A 134 -1.90 -9.21 -10.78
N ALA A 135 -1.44 -9.36 -9.53
CA ALA A 135 -0.17 -8.81 -9.08
C ALA A 135 1.03 -9.36 -9.86
N MET A 136 0.99 -10.60 -10.37
CA MET A 136 2.02 -11.16 -11.25
C MET A 136 2.28 -10.34 -12.53
N HIS A 137 1.31 -9.51 -12.93
CA HIS A 137 1.44 -8.65 -14.12
C HIS A 137 1.94 -7.23 -13.79
N ALA A 138 2.31 -6.96 -12.53
CA ALA A 138 2.94 -5.70 -12.14
C ALA A 138 4.30 -5.54 -12.83
N THR A 139 4.55 -4.34 -13.37
CA THR A 139 5.74 -4.03 -14.19
C THR A 139 6.39 -2.69 -13.85
N ASP A 140 5.81 -1.91 -12.94
CA ASP A 140 6.36 -0.60 -12.59
C ASP A 140 7.57 -0.79 -11.66
N PRO A 141 8.77 -0.26 -11.95
CA PRO A 141 9.97 -0.51 -11.13
C PRO A 141 10.01 0.32 -9.82
N ARG A 142 8.96 1.10 -9.55
CA ARG A 142 8.81 1.95 -8.36
C ARG A 142 7.33 2.09 -7.99
N TRP A 143 7.07 2.44 -6.72
CA TRP A 143 5.78 2.94 -6.25
C TRP A 143 5.41 4.27 -6.91
#